data_AF-A0A5N0URH3-F1
#
_entry.id   AF-A0A5N0URH3-F1
#
_cell.length_a   1.000
_cell.length_b   1.000
_cell.length_c   1.000
_cell.angle_alpha   90.00
_cell.angle_beta   90.00
_cell.angle_gamma   90.00
#
_symmetry.space_group_name_H-M   'P 1'
#
loop_
_entity.id
_entity.type
_entity.pdbx_description
1 polymer ?
#
loop_
_entity_poly.entity_id
_entity_poly.type
_entity_poly.pdbx_seq_one_letter_code
_entity_poly.pdbx_strand_id
1 'polypeptide(L)' 'MADEDQAGTLAGNGSRVRCTECGSEAIVTSAGGSALSCCGKPVEITFPGSK' A
#
# COMPACT_ATOMS: atom_id res chain seq x y z
N MET A 1 20.87 6.86 3.93
CA MET A 1 19.77 7.18 4.86
C MET A 1 18.57 7.58 4.00
N ALA A 2 17.51 6.80 3.83
CA ALA A 2 17.04 5.61 4.52
C ALA A 2 16.55 4.60 3.47
N ASP A 3 17.10 3.39 3.58
CA ASP A 3 16.55 2.16 3.01
C ASP A 3 15.84 1.52 4.20
N GLU A 4 14.52 1.64 4.25
CA GLU A 4 13.69 1.00 5.28
C GLU A 4 12.53 0.31 4.57
N ASP A 5 12.96 -0.64 3.75
CA ASP A 5 12.23 -1.83 3.35
C ASP A 5 11.82 -2.59 4.62
N GLN A 6 10.60 -2.37 5.08
CA GLN A 6 9.96 -3.27 6.03
C GLN A 6 8.75 -3.86 5.31
N ALA A 7 8.54 -5.16 5.48
CA ALA A 7 7.58 -5.98 4.75
C ALA A 7 6.39 -6.40 5.63
N GLY A 8 5.19 -6.05 5.20
CA GLY A 8 3.96 -6.04 6.01
C GLY A 8 2.93 -5.13 5.34
N THR A 9 2.49 -5.50 4.12
CA THR A 9 1.65 -4.65 3.26
C THR A 9 2.10 -3.18 3.26
N LEU A 10 3.41 -2.95 3.27
CA LEU A 10 3.98 -1.61 3.24
C LEU A 10 3.95 -1.15 1.81
N ALA A 11 2.81 -0.57 1.44
CA ALA A 11 2.67 0.19 0.23
C ALA A 11 3.60 1.42 0.36
N GLY A 12 4.81 1.31 -0.18
CA GLY A 12 5.75 2.43 -0.25
C GLY A 12 5.15 3.62 -0.98
N ASN A 13 5.69 4.82 -0.78
CA ASN A 13 5.26 6.01 -1.52
C ASN A 13 5.27 5.77 -3.04
N GLY A 14 4.17 6.07 -3.71
CA GLY A 14 3.93 5.79 -5.13
C GLY A 14 3.26 4.44 -5.39
N SER A 15 3.05 3.61 -4.37
CA SER A 15 2.36 2.32 -4.53
C SER A 15 0.88 2.52 -4.83
N ARG A 16 0.37 1.76 -5.79
CA ARG A 16 -1.08 1.71 -6.07
C ARG A 16 -1.69 0.55 -5.30
N VAL A 17 -2.70 0.84 -4.51
CA VAL A 17 -3.49 -0.15 -3.79
C VAL A 17 -4.88 -0.25 -4.40
N ARG A 18 -5.39 -1.47 -4.48
CA ARG A 18 -6.74 -1.76 -4.96
C ARG A 18 -7.44 -2.69 -3.98
N CYS A 19 -8.66 -2.32 -3.61
CA CYS A 19 -9.56 -3.19 -2.90
C CYS A 19 -10.33 -4.04 -3.91
N THR A 20 -10.26 -5.36 -3.80
CA THR A 20 -10.98 -6.30 -4.68
C THR A 20 -12.45 -6.45 -4.29
N GLU A 21 -12.85 -6.02 -3.09
CA GLU A 21 -14.22 -6.13 -2.60
C GLU A 21 -15.10 -4.96 -3.05
N CYS A 22 -14.64 -3.73 -2.85
CA CYS A 22 -15.37 -2.53 -3.27
C CYS A 22 -14.86 -1.92 -4.58
N GLY A 23 -13.77 -2.45 -5.16
CA GLY A 23 -13.15 -1.91 -6.37
C GLY A 23 -12.43 -0.57 -6.16
N SER A 24 -12.25 -0.11 -4.92
CA SER A 24 -11.60 1.18 -4.64
C SER A 24 -10.11 1.14 -4.96
N GLU A 25 -9.64 2.14 -5.68
CA GLU A 25 -8.23 2.30 -6.07
C GLU A 25 -7.66 3.57 -5.45
N ALA A 26 -6.51 3.46 -4.80
CA ALA A 26 -5.83 4.59 -4.20
C ALA A 26 -4.33 4.55 -4.48
N ILE A 27 -3.72 5.73 -4.54
CA ILE A 27 -2.27 5.90 -4.70
C ILE A 27 -1.72 6.38 -3.38
N VAL A 28 -0.76 5.66 -2.83
CA VAL A 28 -0.10 6.03 -1.58
C VAL A 28 0.88 7.17 -1.86
N THR A 29 0.53 8.40 -1.50
CA THR A 29 1.42 9.56 -1.68
C THR A 29 2.45 9.69 -0.56
N SER A 30 2.15 9.12 0.61
CA SER A 30 3.04 9.07 1.76
C SER A 30 2.79 7.76 2.51
N ALA A 31 3.82 6.92 2.59
CA ALA A 31 3.75 5.68 3.34
C ALA A 31 3.96 5.96 4.82
N GLY A 32 3.09 5.38 5.66
CA GLY A 32 3.29 5.30 7.11
C GLY A 32 3.58 3.86 7.53
N GLY A 33 3.94 3.64 8.79
CA GLY A 33 4.24 2.30 9.32
C GLY A 33 3.03 1.39 9.57
N SER A 34 1.85 1.71 9.03
CA SER A 34 0.61 0.98 9.27
C SER A 34 0.14 0.24 8.02
N ALA A 35 -0.34 -0.99 8.20
CA ALA A 35 -0.93 -1.77 7.11
C ALA A 35 -2.25 -1.15 6.62
N LEU A 36 -2.41 -1.03 5.30
CA LEU A 36 -3.65 -0.55 4.69
C LEU A 36 -4.71 -1.65 4.66
N SER A 37 -5.90 -1.35 5.16
CA SER A 37 -7.07 -2.24 5.11
C SER A 37 -8.30 -1.50 4.57
N CYS A 38 -9.05 -2.17 3.69
CA CYS A 38 -10.32 -1.68 3.15
C CYS A 38 -11.35 -2.81 3.26
N CYS A 39 -12.59 -2.48 3.63
CA CYS A 39 -13.67 -3.47 3.82
C CYS A 39 -13.35 -4.56 4.88
N GLY A 40 -12.47 -4.26 5.86
CA GLY A 40 -12.07 -5.22 6.90
C GLY A 40 -11.04 -6.25 6.43
N LYS A 41 -10.49 -6.10 5.22
CA LYS A 41 -9.44 -6.95 4.65
C LYS A 41 -8.22 -6.10 4.28
N PRO A 42 -7.00 -6.67 4.26
CA PRO A 42 -5.84 -5.97 3.73
C PRO A 42 -6.06 -5.65 2.25
N VAL A 43 -5.69 -4.44 1.82
CA VAL A 43 -5.76 -4.08 0.40
C VAL A 43 -4.63 -4.72 -0.38
N GLU A 44 -4.88 -5.03 -1.65
CA GLU A 44 -3.87 -5.59 -2.53
C GLU A 44 -3.06 -4.46 -3.17
N ILE A 45 -1.73 -4.60 -3.21
CA ILE A 45 -0.84 -3.63 -3.84
C ILE A 45 -0.69 -4.04 -5.30
N THR A 46 -1.38 -3.34 -6.21
CA THR A 46 -1.35 -3.62 -7.66
C THR A 46 -0.03 -3.19 -8.28
N PHE A 47 0.59 -2.15 -7.73
CA PHE A 47 1.89 -1.68 -8.19
C PHE A 47 2.73 -1.33 -6.97
N PRO A 48 3.74 -2.14 -6.61
CA PRO A 48 4.70 -1.75 -5.60
C PRO A 48 5.52 -0.59 -6.18
N GLY A 49 5.32 0.60 -5.62
CA GLY A 49 6.08 1.79 -6.01
C GLY A 49 7.56 1.51 -5.76
N SER A 50 8.30 1.35 -6.85
CA SER A 50 9.73 1.04 -6.82
C SER A 50 10.48 2.35 -6.58
N LYS A 51 11.21 2.43 -5.47
CA LYS A 51 12.27 3.42 -5.31
C LYS A 51 13.59 2.69 -5.18
#